data_AF-A0A3D2V3A2-F1
#
_entry.id   AF-A0A3D2V3A2-F1
#
_cell.length_a   1.000
_cell.length_b   1.000
_cell.length_c   1.000
_cell.angle_alpha   90.00
_cell.angle_beta   90.00
_cell.angle_gamma   90.00
#
_symmetry.space_group_name_H-M   'P 1'
#
loop_
_entity.id
_entity.type
_entity.pdbx_description
1 polymer ?
#
loop_
_entity_poly.entity_id
_entity_poly.type
_entity_poly.pdbx_seq_one_letter_code
_entity_poly.pdbx_strand_id
1 'polypeptide(L)'
;MISRPYRCYSDQVAIYLEELCVTPNRIPTCIALLFLLLSTPFLFADGEGDNNPEEVRQIPRPGVEVPEEQAAQLRDGIEKLGQMLDQIQANGTDHAKSLIPDVEIYHRGVKDNLEHNEFFNPNDIKKALALLEKGKSRAESLLKGEAPWTQATGLIVR
;
A
#
# COMPACT_ATOMS: atom_id res chain seq x y z
N MET A 1 1.98 43.31 34.55
CA MET A 1 2.60 41.96 34.55
C MET A 1 2.64 41.51 36.00
N ILE A 2 1.57 40.89 36.48
CA ILE A 2 1.35 40.61 37.91
C ILE A 2 1.60 39.13 38.12
N SER A 3 2.75 38.85 38.73
CA SER A 3 3.17 37.55 39.26
C SER A 3 2.25 37.16 40.42
N ARG A 4 1.46 36.09 40.23
CA ARG A 4 0.79 35.42 41.35
C ARG A 4 1.68 34.26 41.81
N PRO A 5 1.95 34.14 43.12
CA PRO A 5 2.75 33.04 43.66
C PRO A 5 1.96 31.73 43.60
N TYR A 6 2.62 30.68 43.13
CA TYR A 6 2.14 29.30 43.17
C TYR A 6 1.96 28.88 44.63
N ARG A 7 0.71 28.66 45.02
CA ARG A 7 0.38 28.07 46.33
C ARG A 7 0.45 26.55 46.16
N CYS A 8 1.36 25.92 46.89
CA CYS A 8 1.59 24.48 46.90
C CYS A 8 0.28 23.71 47.07
N TYR A 9 -0.02 22.88 46.07
CA TYR A 9 -1.07 21.86 46.07
C TYR A 9 -0.60 20.67 46.91
N SER A 10 -0.38 20.87 48.21
CA SER A 10 0.11 19.82 49.11
C SER A 10 -0.76 19.62 50.35
N ASP A 11 -1.68 20.54 50.64
CA ASP A 11 -2.52 20.45 51.85
C ASP A 11 -3.97 20.00 51.54
N GLN A 12 -4.33 19.79 50.27
CA GLN A 12 -5.68 19.34 49.90
C GLN A 12 -5.83 17.81 49.85
N VAL A 13 -4.73 17.05 49.87
CA VAL A 13 -4.76 15.58 49.71
C VAL A 13 -4.99 14.87 51.04
N ALA A 14 -4.73 15.54 52.17
CA ALA A 14 -4.83 14.94 53.50
C ALA A 14 -6.23 15.00 54.15
N ILE A 15 -7.22 15.65 53.52
CA ILE A 15 -8.59 15.74 54.09
C ILE A 15 -9.55 14.70 53.48
N TYR A 16 -9.22 14.10 52.33
CA TYR A 16 -10.12 13.12 51.69
C TYR A 16 -10.00 11.67 52.19
N LEU A 17 -9.10 11.39 53.15
CA LEU A 17 -8.85 10.02 53.62
C LEU A 17 -9.39 9.68 55.02
N GLU A 18 -10.07 10.60 55.71
CA GLU A 18 -10.68 10.33 57.03
C GLU A 18 -12.22 10.26 57.06
N GLU A 19 -12.94 10.52 55.97
CA GLU A 19 -14.42 10.50 55.96
C GLU A 19 -15.08 9.34 55.19
N LEU A 20 -14.37 8.22 54.98
CA LEU A 20 -15.00 7.00 54.43
C LEU A 20 -15.35 5.95 55.48
N CYS A 21 -15.15 6.25 56.77
CA CYS A 21 -15.62 5.40 57.85
C CYS A 21 -17.12 5.62 58.11
N VAL A 22 -17.91 4.62 57.70
CA VAL A 22 -19.24 4.27 58.25
C VAL A 22 -20.41 5.18 57.86
N THR A 23 -20.98 4.91 56.69
CA THR A 23 -22.42 5.15 56.46
C THR A 23 -23.11 3.84 56.03
N PRO A 24 -24.28 3.48 56.59
CA PRO A 24 -24.87 2.13 56.47
C PRO A 24 -25.51 1.82 55.11
N ASN A 25 -25.37 2.72 54.11
CA ASN A 25 -26.13 2.65 52.85
C ASN A 25 -25.26 2.43 51.59
N ARG A 26 -24.04 1.90 51.74
CA ARG A 26 -23.06 1.68 50.65
C ARG A 26 -23.06 0.25 50.09
N ILE A 27 -23.69 -0.70 50.79
CA ILE A 27 -23.89 -2.09 50.33
C ILE A 27 -24.61 -2.14 48.96
N PRO A 28 -25.72 -1.40 48.72
CA PRO A 28 -26.39 -1.47 47.42
C PRO A 28 -25.54 -0.85 46.29
N THR A 29 -24.65 0.11 46.59
CA THR A 29 -23.78 0.74 45.60
C THR A 29 -22.62 -0.16 45.18
N CYS A 30 -21.99 -0.86 46.14
CA CYS A 30 -20.97 -1.87 45.84
C CYS A 30 -21.56 -3.07 45.10
N ILE A 31 -22.77 -3.50 45.46
CA ILE A 31 -23.49 -4.56 44.74
C ILE A 31 -23.86 -4.10 43.32
N ALA A 32 -24.33 -2.87 43.14
CA ALA A 32 -24.65 -2.32 41.82
C ALA A 32 -23.42 -2.25 40.90
N LEU A 33 -22.24 -1.86 41.42
CA LEU A 33 -20.98 -1.86 40.67
C LEU A 33 -20.49 -3.28 40.35
N LEU A 34 -20.68 -4.23 41.27
CA LEU A 34 -20.38 -5.64 41.03
C LEU A 34 -21.28 -6.21 39.92
N PHE A 35 -22.59 -5.92 39.96
CA PHE A 35 -23.53 -6.30 38.89
C PHE A 35 -23.21 -5.64 37.55
N LEU A 36 -22.75 -4.38 37.55
CA LEU A 36 -22.28 -3.70 36.33
C LEU A 36 -21.01 -4.35 35.74
N LEU A 37 -20.09 -4.83 36.59
CA LEU A 37 -18.89 -5.54 36.17
C LEU A 37 -19.16 -6.99 35.73
N LEU A 38 -20.17 -7.66 36.28
CA LEU A 38 -20.57 -9.01 35.87
C LEU A 38 -21.51 -9.04 34.64
N SER A 39 -22.03 -7.89 34.21
CA SER A 39 -22.91 -7.78 33.05
C SER A 39 -22.18 -7.40 31.76
N THR A 40 -20.86 -7.27 31.78
CA THR A 40 -20.07 -7.17 30.55
C THR A 40 -20.08 -8.54 29.87
N PRO A 41 -20.64 -8.67 28.66
CA PRO A 41 -20.44 -9.90 27.90
C PRO A 41 -18.95 -10.08 27.67
N PHE A 42 -18.46 -11.32 27.84
CA PHE A 42 -17.14 -11.71 27.35
C PHE A 42 -17.14 -11.53 25.83
N LEU A 43 -16.71 -10.36 25.37
CA LEU A 43 -16.33 -10.16 23.98
C LEU A 43 -15.06 -10.98 23.77
N PHE A 44 -15.21 -12.14 23.12
CA PHE A 44 -14.07 -12.81 22.53
C PHE A 44 -13.49 -11.86 21.49
N ALA A 45 -12.32 -11.31 21.76
CA ALA A 45 -11.51 -10.72 20.71
C ALA A 45 -11.28 -11.81 19.66
N ASP A 46 -11.55 -11.49 18.39
CA ASP A 46 -11.22 -12.32 17.25
C ASP A 46 -9.69 -12.55 17.28
N GLY A 47 -9.27 -13.73 17.72
CA GLY A 47 -7.93 -13.97 18.24
C GLY A 47 -6.83 -13.97 17.17
N GLU A 48 -5.63 -14.39 17.56
CA GLU A 48 -4.47 -14.62 16.67
C GLU A 48 -4.72 -15.61 15.52
N GLY A 49 -5.86 -16.32 15.52
CA GLY A 49 -6.23 -17.33 14.53
C GLY A 49 -6.29 -16.78 13.09
N ASP A 50 -6.75 -15.54 12.90
CA ASP A 50 -6.79 -14.90 11.59
C ASP A 50 -5.42 -14.37 11.13
N ASN A 51 -4.41 -14.39 12.01
CA ASN A 51 -3.07 -13.84 11.77
C ASN A 51 -1.98 -14.92 11.71
N ASN A 52 -2.33 -16.20 11.62
CA ASN A 52 -1.35 -17.27 11.44
C ASN A 52 -0.72 -17.17 10.03
N PRO A 53 0.57 -16.82 9.89
CA PRO A 53 1.21 -16.64 8.58
C PRO A 53 1.21 -17.92 7.73
N GLU A 54 1.08 -19.09 8.37
CA GLU A 54 1.04 -20.40 7.71
C GLU A 54 -0.33 -20.76 7.15
N GLU A 55 -1.41 -20.14 7.66
CA GLU A 55 -2.80 -20.43 7.28
C GLU A 55 -3.44 -19.31 6.44
N VAL A 56 -2.89 -18.09 6.50
CA VAL A 56 -3.36 -16.94 5.73
C VAL A 56 -3.13 -17.19 4.24
N ARG A 57 -4.24 -17.31 3.50
CA ARG A 57 -4.23 -17.38 2.02
C ARG A 57 -3.60 -16.12 1.44
N GLN A 58 -2.77 -16.27 0.41
CA GLN A 58 -2.19 -15.14 -0.31
C GLN A 58 -3.30 -14.24 -0.90
N ILE A 59 -3.17 -12.92 -0.65
CA ILE A 59 -4.00 -11.88 -1.24
C ILE A 59 -3.05 -10.92 -1.99
N PRO A 60 -3.22 -10.70 -3.31
CA PRO A 60 -4.24 -11.27 -4.20
C PRO A 60 -4.03 -12.77 -4.48
N ARG A 61 -5.06 -13.45 -4.98
CA ARG A 61 -4.94 -14.86 -5.43
C ARG A 61 -3.89 -14.96 -6.53
N PRO A 62 -3.15 -16.07 -6.67
CA PRO A 62 -2.29 -16.28 -7.82
C PRO A 62 -3.06 -16.16 -9.14
N GLY A 63 -2.38 -15.63 -10.15
CA GLY A 63 -2.87 -15.51 -11.52
C GLY A 63 -2.95 -16.85 -12.25
N VAL A 64 -3.30 -16.78 -13.53
CA VAL A 64 -3.31 -17.89 -14.47
C VAL A 64 -1.88 -18.28 -14.85
N GLU A 65 -1.71 -19.55 -15.21
CA GLU A 65 -0.44 -20.03 -15.76
C GLU A 65 -0.09 -19.30 -17.05
N VAL A 66 1.15 -18.82 -17.14
CA VAL A 66 1.71 -18.20 -18.36
C VAL A 66 2.43 -19.30 -19.14
N PRO A 67 2.00 -19.62 -20.39
CA PRO A 67 2.69 -20.60 -21.21
C PRO A 67 4.15 -20.21 -21.42
N GLU A 68 5.10 -21.15 -21.33
CA GLU A 68 6.53 -20.84 -21.34
C GLU A 68 6.98 -20.10 -22.60
N GLU A 69 6.40 -20.39 -23.76
CA GLU A 69 6.64 -19.63 -25.00
C GLU A 69 6.33 -18.13 -24.84
N GLN A 70 5.19 -17.81 -24.21
CA GLN A 70 4.76 -16.43 -23.97
C GLN A 70 5.58 -15.81 -22.84
N ALA A 71 5.93 -16.58 -21.80
CA ALA A 71 6.82 -16.12 -20.74
C ALA A 71 8.19 -15.73 -21.29
N ALA A 72 8.77 -16.53 -22.19
CA ALA A 72 10.02 -16.21 -22.87
C ALA A 72 9.91 -14.92 -23.71
N GLN A 73 8.82 -14.75 -24.47
CA GLN A 73 8.57 -13.52 -25.22
C GLN A 73 8.45 -12.28 -24.31
N LEU A 74 7.77 -12.41 -23.18
CA LEU A 74 7.65 -11.34 -22.20
C LEU A 74 9.02 -10.98 -21.62
N ARG A 75 9.83 -11.97 -21.19
CA ARG A 75 11.18 -11.74 -20.64
C ARG A 75 12.08 -11.02 -21.64
N ASP A 76 12.10 -11.47 -22.90
CA ASP A 76 12.87 -10.81 -23.98
C ASP A 76 12.41 -9.37 -24.22
N GLY A 77 11.09 -9.13 -24.25
CA GLY A 77 10.55 -7.78 -24.44
C GLY A 77 10.80 -6.85 -23.25
N ILE A 78 10.76 -7.37 -22.02
CA ILE A 78 11.12 -6.65 -20.79
C ILE A 78 12.60 -6.24 -20.87
N GLU A 79 13.50 -7.19 -21.15
CA GLU A 79 14.94 -6.93 -21.23
C GLU A 79 15.26 -5.86 -22.28
N LYS A 80 14.71 -5.99 -23.49
CA LYS A 80 14.90 -5.01 -24.57
C LYS A 80 14.41 -3.62 -24.18
N LEU A 81 13.21 -3.51 -23.60
CA LEU A 81 12.68 -2.22 -23.18
C LEU A 81 13.51 -1.60 -22.04
N GLY A 82 14.01 -2.42 -21.10
CA GLY A 82 14.94 -1.99 -20.06
C GLY A 82 16.22 -1.40 -20.64
N GLN A 83 16.87 -2.08 -21.59
CA GLN A 83 18.06 -1.59 -22.27
C GLN A 83 17.83 -0.25 -22.99
N MET A 84 16.67 -0.07 -23.61
CA MET A 84 16.32 1.20 -24.25
C MET A 84 16.13 2.33 -23.24
N LEU A 85 15.50 2.05 -22.09
CA LEU A 85 15.35 3.01 -20.99
C LEU A 85 16.73 3.44 -20.45
N ASP A 86 17.63 2.48 -20.24
CA ASP A 86 19.02 2.76 -19.82
C ASP A 86 19.74 3.62 -20.86
N GLN A 87 19.54 3.35 -22.15
CA GLN A 87 20.11 4.16 -23.22
C GLN A 87 19.57 5.60 -23.23
N ILE A 88 18.27 5.80 -23.00
CA ILE A 88 17.66 7.13 -22.89
C ILE A 88 18.20 7.86 -21.64
N GLN A 89 18.34 7.16 -20.52
CA GLN A 89 18.89 7.72 -19.28
C GLN A 89 20.35 8.17 -19.45
N ALA A 90 21.16 7.38 -20.18
CA ALA A 90 22.55 7.70 -20.43
C ALA A 90 22.72 8.84 -21.46
N ASN A 91 22.05 8.72 -22.62
CA ASN A 91 22.37 9.51 -23.81
C ASN A 91 21.25 10.46 -24.28
N GLY A 92 20.07 10.41 -23.67
CA GLY A 92 18.93 11.23 -24.06
C GLY A 92 19.12 12.72 -23.75
N THR A 93 18.30 13.57 -24.39
CA THR A 93 18.18 14.99 -24.03
C THR A 93 17.48 15.13 -22.67
N ASP A 94 17.59 16.29 -22.03
CA ASP A 94 16.86 16.55 -20.76
C ASP A 94 15.35 16.36 -20.92
N HIS A 95 14.81 16.74 -22.08
CA HIS A 95 13.41 16.51 -22.41
C HIS A 95 13.08 15.01 -22.51
N ALA A 96 13.90 14.21 -23.21
CA ALA A 96 13.68 12.77 -23.31
C ALA A 96 13.76 12.09 -21.93
N LYS A 97 14.72 12.50 -21.09
CA LYS A 97 14.86 12.00 -19.71
C LYS A 97 13.65 12.32 -18.84
N SER A 98 13.08 13.52 -18.99
CA SER A 98 11.86 13.90 -18.26
C SER A 98 10.63 13.04 -18.61
N LEU A 99 10.66 12.34 -19.76
CA LEU A 99 9.58 11.51 -20.27
C LEU A 99 9.86 10.00 -20.14
N ILE A 100 10.95 9.61 -19.45
CA ILE A 100 11.22 8.21 -19.12
C ILE A 100 10.04 7.54 -18.40
N PRO A 101 9.36 8.18 -17.42
CA PRO A 101 8.22 7.57 -16.73
C PRO A 101 7.09 7.12 -17.67
N ASP A 102 6.78 7.90 -18.71
CA ASP A 102 5.75 7.59 -19.72
C ASP A 102 6.03 6.29 -20.52
N VAL A 103 7.26 5.79 -20.46
CA VAL A 103 7.72 4.55 -21.08
C VAL A 103 7.91 3.45 -20.02
N GLU A 104 8.47 3.81 -18.87
CA GLU A 104 8.75 2.90 -17.75
C GLU A 104 7.50 2.18 -17.26
N ILE A 105 6.33 2.82 -17.29
CA ILE A 105 5.06 2.19 -16.92
C ILE A 105 4.75 0.90 -17.70
N TYR A 106 5.16 0.82 -18.97
CA TYR A 106 4.95 -0.38 -19.79
C TYR A 106 5.92 -1.49 -19.39
N HIS A 107 7.15 -1.13 -19.06
CA HIS A 107 8.17 -2.06 -18.59
C HIS A 107 7.80 -2.63 -17.22
N ARG A 108 7.61 -1.76 -16.23
CA ARG A 108 7.31 -2.15 -14.84
C ARG A 108 5.99 -2.89 -14.75
N GLY A 109 4.94 -2.42 -15.43
CA GLY A 109 3.64 -3.08 -15.43
C GLY A 109 3.71 -4.54 -15.89
N VAL A 110 4.50 -4.83 -16.92
CA VAL A 110 4.63 -6.20 -17.45
C VAL A 110 5.59 -7.04 -16.61
N LYS A 111 6.72 -6.46 -16.18
CA LYS A 111 7.70 -7.11 -15.31
C LYS A 111 7.07 -7.56 -14.00
N ASP A 112 6.38 -6.66 -13.30
CA ASP A 112 5.79 -6.96 -11.99
C ASP A 112 4.71 -8.05 -12.11
N ASN A 113 3.88 -8.01 -13.16
CA ASN A 113 2.86 -9.05 -13.40
C ASN A 113 3.47 -10.43 -13.63
N LEU A 114 4.59 -10.51 -14.36
CA LEU A 114 5.29 -11.77 -14.61
C LEU A 114 6.02 -12.28 -13.37
N GLU A 115 6.67 -11.39 -12.60
CA GLU A 115 7.44 -11.74 -11.41
C GLU A 115 6.56 -12.23 -10.26
N HIS A 116 5.38 -11.61 -10.08
CA HIS A 116 4.50 -11.89 -8.94
C HIS A 116 3.31 -12.82 -9.29
N ASN A 117 3.30 -13.38 -10.50
CA ASN A 117 2.20 -14.21 -11.03
C ASN A 117 0.83 -13.51 -10.94
N GLU A 118 0.73 -12.26 -11.41
CA GLU A 118 -0.48 -11.42 -11.27
C GLU A 118 -1.32 -11.31 -12.55
N PHE A 119 -1.06 -12.16 -13.55
CA PHE A 119 -1.94 -12.26 -14.71
C PHE A 119 -3.26 -12.95 -14.33
N PHE A 120 -4.36 -12.22 -14.13
CA PHE A 120 -5.62 -12.83 -13.67
C PHE A 120 -6.50 -13.40 -14.80
N ASN A 121 -6.20 -13.08 -16.06
CA ASN A 121 -6.89 -13.61 -17.24
C ASN A 121 -5.88 -13.97 -18.34
N PRO A 122 -6.08 -15.06 -19.11
CA PRO A 122 -5.20 -15.40 -20.24
C PRO A 122 -5.03 -14.26 -21.26
N ASN A 123 -6.06 -13.42 -21.44
CA ASN A 123 -5.98 -12.25 -22.30
C ASN A 123 -5.04 -11.16 -21.79
N ASP A 124 -4.72 -11.14 -20.50
CA ASP A 124 -3.80 -10.14 -19.94
C ASP A 124 -2.36 -10.38 -20.40
N ILE A 125 -1.98 -11.64 -20.67
CA ILE A 125 -0.69 -11.98 -21.27
C ILE A 125 -0.59 -11.38 -22.69
N LYS A 126 -1.65 -11.49 -23.49
CA LYS A 126 -1.71 -10.89 -24.83
C LYS A 126 -1.65 -9.36 -24.77
N LYS A 127 -2.30 -8.74 -23.78
CA LYS A 127 -2.21 -7.29 -23.54
C LYS A 127 -0.80 -6.88 -23.13
N ALA A 128 -0.13 -7.66 -22.27
CA ALA A 128 1.23 -7.39 -21.83
C ALA A 128 2.23 -7.36 -22.99
N LEU A 129 2.14 -8.33 -23.92
CA LEU A 129 2.95 -8.32 -25.14
C LEU A 129 2.70 -7.03 -25.97
N ALA A 130 1.44 -6.64 -26.15
CA ALA A 130 1.10 -5.41 -26.87
C ALA A 130 1.59 -4.13 -26.14
N LEU A 131 1.58 -4.13 -24.80
CA LEU A 131 2.10 -3.05 -23.98
C LEU A 131 3.63 -2.91 -24.12
N LEU A 132 4.37 -4.03 -24.17
CA LEU A 132 5.81 -4.00 -24.44
C LEU A 132 6.12 -3.41 -25.82
N GLU A 133 5.38 -3.77 -26.87
CA GLU A 133 5.54 -3.15 -28.19
C GLU A 133 5.27 -1.64 -28.16
N LYS A 134 4.23 -1.22 -27.44
CA LYS A 134 3.91 0.21 -27.29
C LYS A 134 5.00 0.96 -26.51
N GLY A 135 5.52 0.37 -25.44
CA GLY A 135 6.65 0.89 -24.67
C GLY A 135 7.89 1.05 -25.54
N LYS A 136 8.25 0.02 -26.31
CA LYS A 136 9.37 0.04 -27.27
C LYS A 136 9.21 1.14 -28.31
N SER A 137 8.03 1.26 -28.93
CA SER A 137 7.75 2.33 -29.90
C SER A 137 7.92 3.75 -29.30
N ARG A 138 7.52 3.94 -28.03
CA ARG A 138 7.77 5.21 -27.33
C ARG A 138 9.24 5.43 -27.03
N ALA A 139 9.94 4.40 -26.56
CA ALA A 139 11.37 4.47 -26.30
C ALA A 139 12.16 4.82 -27.57
N GLU A 140 11.82 4.22 -28.72
CA GLU A 140 12.38 4.58 -30.03
C GLU A 140 12.14 6.04 -30.38
N SER A 141 10.95 6.57 -30.08
CA SER A 141 10.63 7.98 -30.31
C SER A 141 11.49 8.88 -29.44
N LEU A 142 11.64 8.56 -28.14
CA LEU A 142 12.50 9.34 -27.23
C LEU A 142 13.97 9.32 -27.65
N LEU A 143 14.47 8.18 -28.14
CA LEU A 143 15.82 8.07 -28.69
C LEU A 143 16.03 8.96 -29.93
N LYS A 144 14.96 9.26 -30.68
CA LYS A 144 14.96 10.23 -31.79
C LYS A 144 14.70 11.68 -31.35
N GLY A 145 14.46 11.91 -30.05
CA GLY A 145 14.10 13.23 -29.52
C GLY A 145 12.63 13.62 -29.75
N GLU A 146 11.77 12.65 -30.07
CA GLU A 146 10.36 12.84 -30.37
C GLU A 146 9.47 12.28 -29.25
N ALA A 147 8.34 12.94 -28.99
CA ALA A 147 7.34 12.46 -28.02
C ALA A 147 5.91 12.70 -28.54
N PRO A 148 5.47 12.01 -29.59
CA PRO A 148 4.21 12.31 -30.29
C PRO A 148 2.96 12.22 -29.39
N TRP A 149 2.98 11.41 -28.33
CA TRP A 149 1.85 11.28 -27.39
C TRP A 149 1.61 12.52 -26.52
N THR A 150 2.59 13.41 -26.40
CA THR A 150 2.44 14.68 -25.67
C THR A 150 1.51 15.65 -26.41
N GLN A 151 1.48 15.56 -27.74
CA GLN A 151 0.66 16.38 -28.62
C GLN A 151 -0.67 15.71 -29.03
N ALA A 152 -0.77 14.40 -28.83
CA ALA A 152 -1.99 13.68 -29.11
C ALA A 152 -3.12 14.08 -28.13
N THR A 153 -4.35 14.08 -28.64
CA THR A 153 -5.58 14.37 -27.88
C THR A 153 -6.39 13.10 -27.63
N GLY A 154 -7.10 13.04 -26.49
CA GLY A 154 -7.97 11.91 -26.12
C GLY A 154 -7.40 11.02 -25.02
N LEU A 155 -7.87 9.77 -24.93
CA LEU A 155 -7.44 8.82 -23.91
C LEU A 155 -6.02 8.30 -24.22
N ILE A 156 -5.04 8.93 -23.59
CA ILE A 156 -3.61 8.62 -23.78
C ILE A 156 -3.00 8.38 -22.41
N VAL A 157 -2.28 7.28 -22.28
CA VAL A 157 -1.51 6.96 -21.09
C VAL A 157 -0.27 7.85 -21.04
N ARG A 158 -0.06 8.59 -19.96
CA ARG A 158 1.09 9.46 -19.70
C ARG A 158 1.58 9.14 -18.29
#